data_AF-A0A7D9HIS7-F1
#
_entry.id   AF-A0A7D9HIS7-F1
#
_cell.length_a   1.000
_cell.length_b   1.000
_cell.length_c   1.000
_cell.angle_alpha   90.00
_cell.angle_beta   90.00
_cell.angle_gamma   90.00
#
_symmetry.space_group_name_H-M   'P 1'
#
loop_
_entity.id
_entity.type
_entity.pdbx_description
1 polymer ?
#
loop_
_entity_poly.entity_id
_entity_poly.type
_entity_poly.pdbx_seq_one_letter_code
_entity_poly.pdbx_strand_id
1 'polypeptide(L)'
;MNKVYRNVEGSTDVLSFPNHQDIIPGQLQIESLGFDNSLGDIFLCPSVIKQQCVEDETDFQNSLPVYVTHGICHLLGYTHNTKEDWKLMFSKEKEILSAFTQRTGINCIPLTSYSNKYCLGDNM
;
A
#
# COMPACT_ATOMS: atom_id res chain seq x y z
N MET A 1 2.01 -3.96 -17.08
CA MET A 1 2.70 -3.22 -16.01
C MET A 1 3.47 -4.16 -15.10
N ASN A 2 2.81 -5.08 -14.39
CA ASN A 2 3.49 -6.03 -13.47
C ASN A 2 4.67 -6.80 -14.11
N LYS A 3 4.45 -7.43 -15.27
CA LYS A 3 5.50 -8.10 -16.05
C LYS A 3 6.65 -7.19 -16.48
N VAL A 4 6.35 -5.95 -16.84
CA VAL A 4 7.35 -5.01 -17.40
C VAL A 4 8.23 -4.44 -16.30
N TYR A 5 7.67 -4.15 -15.12
CA TYR A 5 8.39 -3.45 -14.05
C TYR A 5 8.87 -4.36 -12.92
N ARG A 6 8.16 -5.46 -12.65
CA ARG A 6 8.49 -6.42 -11.58
C ARG A 6 8.91 -7.80 -12.09
N ASN A 7 8.87 -8.02 -13.41
CA ASN A 7 9.11 -9.32 -14.04
C ASN A 7 8.21 -10.45 -13.47
N VAL A 8 7.03 -10.08 -12.97
CA VAL A 8 6.02 -11.00 -12.43
C VAL A 8 4.89 -11.16 -13.45
N GLU A 9 4.59 -12.41 -13.81
CA GLU A 9 3.45 -12.74 -14.66
C GLU A 9 2.12 -12.58 -13.89
N GLY A 10 1.08 -12.10 -14.59
CA GLY A 10 -0.25 -11.88 -14.00
C GLY A 10 -0.51 -10.46 -13.52
N SER A 11 -1.78 -10.16 -13.26
CA SER A 11 -2.24 -8.87 -12.72
C SER A 11 -2.07 -8.83 -11.20
N THR A 12 -1.80 -7.64 -10.68
CA THR A 12 -1.72 -7.37 -9.24
C THR A 12 -2.72 -6.27 -8.89
N ASP A 13 -3.02 -6.13 -7.61
CA ASP A 13 -4.01 -5.22 -7.04
C ASP A 13 -3.50 -3.78 -7.00
N VAL A 14 -2.27 -3.58 -6.53
CA VAL A 14 -1.62 -2.27 -6.39
C VAL A 14 -0.15 -2.32 -6.82
N LEU A 15 0.28 -1.30 -7.55
CA LEU A 15 1.69 -1.02 -7.84
C LEU A 15 1.99 0.41 -7.41
N SER A 16 3.12 0.59 -6.73
CA SER A 16 3.59 1.91 -6.31
C SER A 16 4.95 2.18 -6.91
N PHE A 17 5.13 3.37 -7.48
CA PHE A 17 6.36 3.80 -8.14
C PHE A 17 6.87 5.08 -7.46
N PRO A 18 7.74 4.96 -6.45
CA PRO A 18 8.30 6.11 -5.76
C PRO A 18 9.21 6.92 -6.67
N ASN A 19 9.06 8.25 -6.66
CA ASN A 19 10.05 9.15 -7.28
C ASN A 19 11.35 9.23 -6.46
N HIS A 20 11.26 8.90 -5.17
CA HIS A 20 12.35 9.00 -4.21
C HIS A 20 12.54 7.64 -3.52
N GLN A 21 13.66 6.97 -3.80
CA GLN A 21 13.96 5.66 -3.22
C GLN A 21 14.59 5.75 -1.82
N ASP A 22 15.10 6.94 -1.46
CA ASP A 22 15.85 7.15 -0.21
C ASP A 22 14.97 7.64 0.95
N ILE A 23 13.65 7.66 0.79
CA ILE A 23 12.73 8.04 1.87
C ILE A 23 12.77 6.97 2.96
N ILE A 24 13.16 7.38 4.16
CA ILE A 24 13.15 6.53 5.35
C ILE A 24 11.79 6.66 6.04
N PRO A 25 11.13 5.55 6.43
CA PRO A 25 9.88 5.56 7.18
C PRO A 25 9.87 6.56 8.34
N GLY A 26 8.90 7.48 8.32
CA GLY A 26 8.74 8.50 9.37
C GLY A 26 9.74 9.66 9.32
N GLN A 27 10.61 9.74 8.31
CA GLN A 27 11.61 10.79 8.13
C GLN A 27 11.47 11.51 6.79
N LEU A 28 10.22 11.78 6.38
CA LEU A 28 9.95 12.54 5.17
C LEU A 28 10.43 13.99 5.33
N GLN A 29 11.41 14.39 4.53
CA GLN A 29 11.86 15.77 4.43
C GLN A 29 11.24 16.39 3.18
N ILE A 30 10.30 17.32 3.35
CA ILE A 30 9.56 17.91 2.22
C ILE A 30 10.53 18.62 1.27
N GLU A 31 11.57 19.25 1.83
CA GLU A 31 12.61 19.94 1.08
C GLU A 31 13.42 19.01 0.16
N SER A 32 13.43 17.70 0.44
CA SER A 32 14.10 16.69 -0.39
C SER A 32 13.24 16.17 -1.56
N LEU A 33 11.95 16.51 -1.63
CA LEU A 33 11.02 16.02 -2.66
C LEU A 33 11.13 16.77 -4.00
N GLY A 34 12.07 17.71 -4.12
CA GLY A 34 12.28 18.47 -5.35
C GLY A 34 11.18 19.51 -5.60
N PHE A 35 11.07 19.97 -6.86
CA PHE A 35 10.25 21.14 -7.20
C PHE A 35 8.73 20.85 -7.21
N ASP A 36 8.33 19.61 -7.47
CA ASP A 36 6.92 19.21 -7.58
C ASP A 36 6.36 18.59 -6.29
N ASN A 37 7.21 18.34 -5.29
CA ASN A 37 6.86 17.64 -4.04
C ASN A 37 6.11 16.31 -4.28
N SER A 38 6.40 15.63 -5.40
CA SER A 38 5.66 14.43 -5.81
C SER A 38 6.29 13.17 -5.22
N LEU A 39 5.51 12.40 -4.45
CA LEU A 39 5.95 11.13 -3.89
C LEU A 39 6.12 10.03 -4.95
N GLY A 40 5.40 10.14 -6.07
CA GLY A 40 5.35 9.14 -7.14
C GLY A 40 3.93 8.71 -7.50
N ASP A 41 3.81 7.56 -8.15
CA ASP A 41 2.57 7.09 -8.75
C ASP A 41 2.03 5.81 -8.07
N ILE A 42 0.70 5.70 -7.98
CA ILE A 42 0.01 4.47 -7.55
C ILE A 42 -0.93 4.03 -8.66
N PHE A 43 -0.78 2.78 -9.09
CA PHE A 43 -1.66 2.14 -10.06
C PHE A 43 -2.47 1.06 -9.37
N LEU A 44 -3.79 1.13 -9.49
CA LEU A 44 -4.72 0.15 -8.95
C LEU A 44 -5.38 -0.65 -10.06
N CYS A 45 -5.65 -1.93 -9.81
CA CYS A 45 -6.44 -2.77 -10.70
C CYS A 45 -7.80 -3.11 -10.07
N PRO A 46 -8.86 -2.31 -10.31
CA PRO A 46 -10.15 -2.50 -9.65
C PRO A 46 -10.78 -3.87 -9.89
N SER A 47 -10.53 -4.50 -11.05
CA SER A 47 -11.04 -5.86 -11.33
C SER A 47 -10.39 -6.92 -10.44
N VAL A 48 -9.08 -6.82 -10.18
CA VAL A 48 -8.36 -7.73 -9.28
C VAL A 48 -8.81 -7.50 -7.84
N ILE A 49 -8.89 -6.23 -7.42
CA ILE A 49 -9.36 -5.87 -6.08
C ILE A 49 -10.78 -6.40 -5.84
N LYS A 50 -11.68 -6.26 -6.82
CA LYS A 50 -13.05 -6.82 -6.71
C LYS A 50 -13.04 -8.34 -6.58
N GLN A 51 -12.17 -9.03 -7.30
CA GLN A 51 -12.05 -10.48 -7.20
C GLN A 51 -11.56 -10.88 -5.79
N GLN A 52 -10.51 -10.23 -5.28
CA GLN A 52 -10.01 -10.46 -3.92
C GLN A 52 -11.08 -10.15 -2.86
N CYS A 53 -11.86 -9.09 -3.04
CA CYS A 53 -12.98 -8.78 -2.15
C CYS A 53 -14.01 -9.90 -2.08
N VAL A 54 -14.31 -10.55 -3.20
CA VAL A 54 -15.20 -11.72 -3.23
C VAL A 54 -14.59 -12.90 -2.48
N GLU A 55 -13.28 -13.16 -2.68
CA GLU A 55 -12.56 -14.26 -2.02
C GLU A 55 -12.43 -14.07 -0.50
N ASP A 56 -12.19 -12.83 -0.06
CA ASP A 56 -11.99 -12.49 1.34
C ASP A 56 -13.29 -12.05 2.05
N GLU A 57 -14.45 -12.16 1.37
CA GLU A 57 -15.78 -11.75 1.87
C GLU A 57 -15.83 -10.30 2.39
N THR A 58 -15.16 -9.39 1.68
CA THR A 58 -15.10 -7.96 2.01
C THR A 58 -15.86 -7.10 1.01
N ASP A 59 -16.25 -5.89 1.42
CA ASP A 59 -16.87 -4.92 0.53
C ASP A 59 -15.82 -4.10 -0.24
N PHE A 60 -16.04 -3.92 -1.54
CA PHE A 60 -15.11 -3.20 -2.41
C PHE A 60 -14.94 -1.72 -2.00
N GLN A 61 -15.99 -1.03 -1.55
CA GLN A 61 -15.89 0.37 -1.14
C GLN A 61 -15.09 0.52 0.15
N ASN A 62 -15.18 -0.46 1.04
CA ASN A 62 -14.38 -0.51 2.27
C ASN A 62 -12.92 -0.91 2.00
N SER A 63 -12.67 -1.77 1.01
CA SER A 63 -11.32 -2.27 0.71
C SER A 63 -10.51 -1.33 -0.17
N LEU A 64 -11.13 -0.54 -1.06
CA LEU A 64 -10.39 0.36 -1.94
C LEU A 64 -9.49 1.38 -1.19
N PRO A 65 -9.95 2.05 -0.11
CA PRO A 65 -9.09 2.91 0.72
C PRO A 65 -7.90 2.19 1.34
N VAL A 66 -8.02 0.88 1.60
CA VAL A 66 -6.95 0.04 2.14
C VAL A 66 -5.82 -0.10 1.12
N TYR A 67 -6.13 -0.45 -0.14
CA TYR A 67 -5.12 -0.55 -1.20
C TYR A 67 -4.45 0.80 -1.52
N VAL A 68 -5.21 1.89 -1.49
CA VAL A 68 -4.64 3.24 -1.65
C VAL A 68 -3.68 3.56 -0.50
N THR A 69 -4.08 3.28 0.74
CA THR A 69 -3.25 3.51 1.93
C THR A 69 -1.96 2.69 1.86
N HIS A 70 -2.08 1.43 1.46
CA HIS A 70 -0.94 0.53 1.26
C HIS A 70 0.06 1.11 0.24
N GLY A 71 -0.44 1.57 -0.91
CA GLY A 71 0.42 2.20 -1.92
C GLY A 71 1.10 3.48 -1.43
N ILE A 72 0.38 4.32 -0.68
CA ILE A 72 0.95 5.54 -0.07
C ILE A 72 2.06 5.16 0.93
N CYS A 73 1.86 4.12 1.74
CA CYS A 73 2.89 3.63 2.66
C CYS A 73 4.17 3.24 1.91
N HIS A 74 4.07 2.56 0.76
CA HIS A 74 5.22 2.26 -0.09
C HIS A 74 5.90 3.50 -0.66
N LEU A 75 5.14 4.50 -1.11
CA LEU A 75 5.71 5.78 -1.56
C LEU A 75 6.43 6.54 -0.42
N LEU A 76 6.05 6.31 0.83
CA LEU A 76 6.68 6.86 2.03
C LEU A 76 7.85 6.00 2.56
N GLY A 77 8.29 5.01 1.80
CA GLY A 77 9.42 4.14 2.14
C GLY A 77 9.10 3.00 3.11
N TYR A 78 7.83 2.82 3.50
CA TYR A 78 7.45 1.64 4.30
C TYR A 78 7.46 0.39 3.43
N THR A 79 7.97 -0.71 3.97
CA THR A 79 7.99 -2.03 3.33
C THR A 79 7.51 -3.10 4.31
N HIS A 80 7.27 -4.31 3.83
CA HIS A 80 6.86 -5.46 4.64
C HIS A 80 7.67 -6.71 4.30
N ASN A 81 8.90 -6.54 3.81
CA ASN A 81 9.78 -7.64 3.43
C ASN A 81 10.35 -8.42 4.63
N THR A 82 10.48 -7.75 5.77
CA THR A 82 10.85 -8.38 7.05
C THR A 82 9.71 -8.24 8.07
N LYS A 83 9.76 -9.04 9.13
CA LYS A 83 8.76 -8.99 10.20
C LYS A 83 8.78 -7.63 10.92
N GLU A 84 9.95 -7.04 11.06
CA GLU A 84 10.17 -5.74 11.69
C GLU A 84 9.59 -4.63 10.83
N ASP A 85 9.88 -4.64 9.52
CA ASP A 85 9.34 -3.66 8.57
C ASP A 85 7.81 -3.79 8.47
N TRP A 86 7.30 -5.02 8.39
CA TRP A 86 5.86 -5.29 8.38
C TRP A 86 5.15 -4.70 9.60
N LYS A 87 5.74 -4.80 10.81
CA LYS A 87 5.15 -4.19 12.02
C LYS A 87 5.06 -2.66 11.89
N LEU A 88 6.09 -2.02 11.34
CA LEU A 88 6.11 -0.58 11.13
C LEU A 88 5.05 -0.17 10.11
N MET A 89 4.98 -0.87 8.98
CA MET A 89 3.99 -0.60 7.93
C MET A 89 2.56 -0.85 8.43
N PHE A 90 2.29 -1.99 9.07
CA PHE A 90 0.99 -2.30 9.66
C PHE A 90 0.53 -1.23 10.65
N SER A 91 1.44 -0.77 11.53
CA SER A 91 1.11 0.29 12.49
C SER A 91 0.73 1.59 11.77
N LYS A 92 1.45 1.93 10.69
CA LYS A 92 1.17 3.15 9.92
C LYS A 92 -0.13 3.04 9.12
N GLU A 93 -0.39 1.91 8.48
CA GLU A 93 -1.67 1.64 7.80
C GLU A 93 -2.84 1.76 8.78
N LYS A 94 -2.72 1.14 9.96
CA LYS A 94 -3.75 1.20 11.01
C LYS A 94 -4.02 2.63 11.48
N GLU A 95 -2.98 3.44 11.66
CA GLU A 95 -3.10 4.85 12.03
C GLU A 95 -3.88 5.63 10.97
N ILE A 96 -3.49 5.52 9.70
CA ILE A 96 -4.12 6.23 8.58
C ILE A 96 -5.57 5.79 8.40
N LEU A 97 -5.83 4.49 8.38
CA LEU A 97 -7.17 3.94 8.19
C LEU A 97 -8.10 4.25 9.36
N SER A 98 -7.58 4.30 10.60
CA SER A 98 -8.37 4.73 11.75
C SER A 98 -8.80 6.18 11.62
N ALA A 99 -7.87 7.08 11.23
CA ALA A 99 -8.20 8.48 10.99
C ALA A 99 -9.20 8.65 9.83
N PHE A 100 -9.05 7.87 8.75
CA PHE A 100 -9.99 7.86 7.64
C PHE A 100 -11.39 7.39 8.05
N THR A 101 -11.46 6.28 8.81
CA THR A 101 -12.70 5.72 9.35
C THR A 101 -13.42 6.74 10.23
N GLN A 102 -12.69 7.42 11.13
CA GLN A 102 -13.28 8.45 12.01
C GLN A 102 -13.91 9.62 11.23
N ARG A 103 -13.38 9.94 10.05
CA ARG A 103 -13.87 11.05 9.22
C ARG A 103 -15.00 10.67 8.27
N THR A 104 -15.09 9.40 7.88
CA THR A 104 -15.99 8.95 6.80
C THR A 104 -17.05 7.94 7.25
N GLY A 105 -16.83 7.27 8.38
CA GLY A 105 -17.65 6.13 8.83
C GLY A 105 -17.40 4.83 8.07
N ILE A 106 -16.48 4.81 7.08
CA ILE A 106 -16.13 3.62 6.31
C ILE A 106 -15.23 2.72 7.16
N ASN A 107 -15.67 1.50 7.44
CA ASN A 107 -14.91 0.55 8.23
C ASN A 107 -13.81 -0.11 7.38
N CYS A 108 -12.55 0.25 7.63
CA CYS A 108 -11.39 -0.24 6.89
C CYS A 108 -10.54 -1.18 7.76
N ILE A 109 -10.07 -2.28 7.18
CA ILE A 109 -9.14 -3.23 7.84
C ILE A 109 -7.81 -3.20 7.06
N PRO A 110 -6.64 -3.00 7.71
CA PRO A 110 -5.35 -2.96 7.03
C PRO A 110 -5.08 -4.20 6.17
N LEU A 111 -4.53 -4.04 4.97
CA LEU A 111 -4.24 -5.16 4.06
C LEU A 111 -3.25 -6.15 4.68
N THR A 112 -2.29 -5.59 5.41
CA THR A 112 -1.23 -6.33 6.07
C THR A 112 -1.70 -7.15 7.27
N SER A 113 -2.99 -7.08 7.67
CA SER A 113 -3.54 -7.94 8.74
C SER A 113 -3.53 -9.43 8.39
N TYR A 114 -3.49 -9.78 7.10
CA TYR A 114 -3.43 -11.15 6.62
C TYR A 114 -1.96 -11.60 6.49
N SER A 115 -1.31 -11.81 7.63
CA SER A 115 0.13 -12.02 7.76
C SER A 115 0.74 -13.14 6.89
N ASN A 116 -0.05 -14.11 6.42
CA ASN A 116 0.47 -15.22 5.61
C ASN A 116 0.53 -14.94 4.10
N LYS A 117 -0.21 -13.97 3.54
CA LYS A 117 -0.17 -13.65 2.10
C LYS A 117 0.95 -12.65 1.74
N TYR A 118 1.27 -11.70 2.63
CA TYR A 118 2.12 -10.54 2.29
C TYR A 118 3.52 -10.53 2.93
N CYS A 119 3.84 -11.45 3.85
CA CYS A 119 5.22 -11.60 4.36
C CYS A 119 6.15 -12.33 3.37
N LEU A 120 5.61 -12.91 2.30
CA LEU A 120 6.35 -13.69 1.32
C LEU A 120 6.51 -12.87 0.04
N GLY A 121 7.50 -11.98 0.06
CA GLY A 121 8.17 -11.51 -1.14
C GLY A 121 7.25 -11.01 -2.24
N ASP A 122 6.62 -9.87 -2.02
CA ASP A 122 6.42 -8.94 -3.11
C ASP A 122 7.82 -8.48 -3.55
N ASN A 123 8.45 -9.28 -4.42
CA ASN A 123 9.71 -8.91 -5.05
C ASN A 123 9.53 -7.51 -5.64
N MET A 124 10.24 -6.55 -5.04
CA MET A 124 10.43 -5.20 -5.58
C MET A 124 11.00 -5.29 -6.98
#